data_AF-A0A932SW09-F1
#
_entry.id   AF-A0A932SW09-F1
#
_cell.length_a   1.000
_cell.length_b   1.000
_cell.length_c   1.000
_cell.angle_alpha   90.00
_cell.angle_beta   90.00
_cell.angle_gamma   90.00
#
_symmetry.space_group_name_H-M   'P 1'
#
loop_
_entity.id
_entity.type
_entity.pdbx_description
1 polymer ?
#
loop_
_entity_poly.entity_id
_entity_poly.type
_entity_poly.pdbx_seq_one_letter_code
_entity_poly.pdbx_strand_id
1 'polypeptide(L)'
;MILRRSSIMAVLFVLAAGVARGAEPEPLAGTKALTIEGDIASHLVDGVDKFLLRELDKSVERRAKLWKYDFSSAEAFNKSIEPNRQRLAHILGVRDARVPFDAPELVGTTARPALVAKAENYEVFAVRWPAFGDVHGEGLLLVPTKVKKWADVVAIPDCDQTPEQICGLAEGIPAESQYARLLADVGCRVIVPALISRQKAPRVS
;
A
#
# COMPACT_ATOMS: atom_id res chain seq x y z
N MET A 1 -49.19 -86.35 -58.57
CA MET A 1 -48.50 -87.51 -57.99
C MET A 1 -47.19 -87.02 -57.38
N ILE A 2 -46.97 -87.30 -56.08
CA ILE A 2 -45.71 -87.16 -55.31
C ILE A 2 -45.31 -85.76 -54.76
N LEU A 3 -45.82 -85.48 -53.55
CA LEU A 3 -45.13 -85.22 -52.26
C LEU A 3 -43.64 -84.78 -52.20
N ARG A 4 -43.34 -83.70 -51.43
CA ARG A 4 -42.35 -83.59 -50.31
C ARG A 4 -42.09 -82.11 -49.94
N ARG A 5 -42.46 -81.64 -48.74
CA ARG A 5 -41.73 -81.55 -47.44
C ARG A 5 -40.82 -80.30 -47.26
N SER A 6 -41.25 -79.47 -46.30
CA SER A 6 -40.47 -78.74 -45.27
C SER A 6 -39.48 -77.63 -45.66
N SER A 7 -39.69 -76.42 -45.09
CA SER A 7 -38.87 -75.88 -43.97
C SER A 7 -39.34 -74.48 -43.52
N ILE A 8 -39.28 -74.27 -42.21
CA ILE A 8 -39.61 -73.03 -41.47
C ILE A 8 -38.47 -72.02 -41.64
N MET A 9 -38.78 -70.73 -41.82
CA MET A 9 -37.81 -69.64 -41.67
C MET A 9 -38.36 -68.58 -40.72
N ALA A 10 -37.77 -68.53 -39.53
CA ALA A 10 -38.02 -67.50 -38.51
C ALA A 10 -37.29 -66.21 -38.92
N VAL A 11 -37.99 -65.08 -38.88
CA VAL A 11 -37.39 -63.75 -39.10
C VAL A 11 -37.11 -63.15 -37.72
N LEU A 12 -35.81 -63.04 -37.40
CA LEU A 12 -35.29 -62.37 -36.22
C LEU A 12 -35.11 -60.88 -36.56
N PHE A 13 -35.84 -59.99 -35.87
CA PHE A 13 -35.69 -58.54 -36.02
C PHE A 13 -34.74 -58.02 -34.94
N VAL A 14 -33.51 -57.67 -35.32
CA VAL A 14 -32.52 -57.08 -34.41
C VAL A 14 -32.67 -55.56 -34.43
N LEU A 15 -33.18 -54.98 -33.33
CA LEU A 15 -33.02 -53.56 -33.02
C LEU A 15 -31.67 -53.38 -32.32
N ALA A 16 -30.69 -52.78 -32.99
CA ALA A 16 -29.49 -52.27 -32.34
C ALA A 16 -29.53 -50.74 -32.39
N ALA A 17 -29.76 -50.13 -31.22
CA ALA A 17 -29.80 -48.70 -31.00
C ALA A 17 -28.45 -48.07 -31.38
N GLY A 18 -28.45 -47.18 -32.38
CA GLY A 18 -27.32 -46.31 -32.67
C GLY A 18 -27.14 -45.33 -31.52
N VAL A 19 -26.05 -45.45 -30.78
CA VAL A 19 -25.61 -44.42 -29.83
C VAL A 19 -25.27 -43.19 -30.66
N ALA A 20 -26.14 -42.18 -30.65
CA ALA A 20 -25.82 -40.88 -31.21
C ALA A 20 -24.65 -40.28 -30.40
N ARG A 21 -23.44 -40.34 -30.94
CA ARG A 21 -22.34 -39.48 -30.48
C ARG A 21 -22.78 -38.04 -30.74
N GLY A 22 -23.08 -37.30 -29.68
CA GLY A 22 -23.28 -35.86 -29.79
C GLY A 22 -22.04 -35.24 -30.46
N ALA A 23 -22.23 -34.50 -31.54
CA ALA A 23 -21.16 -33.74 -32.17
C ALA A 23 -20.62 -32.73 -31.15
N GLU A 24 -19.29 -32.66 -31.01
CA GLU A 24 -18.68 -31.58 -30.23
C GLU A 24 -19.10 -30.23 -30.83
N PRO A 25 -19.51 -29.26 -30.00
CA PRO A 25 -19.96 -27.96 -30.49
C PRO A 25 -18.85 -27.29 -31.32
N GLU A 26 -19.18 -26.86 -32.54
CA GLU A 26 -18.21 -26.13 -33.38
C GLU A 26 -17.71 -24.89 -32.63
N PRO A 27 -16.39 -24.65 -32.58
CA PRO A 27 -15.84 -23.45 -31.98
C PRO A 27 -16.40 -22.19 -32.65
N LEU A 28 -16.66 -21.16 -31.85
CA LEU A 28 -17.05 -19.85 -32.37
C LEU A 28 -16.00 -19.33 -33.36
N ALA A 29 -16.43 -18.56 -34.36
CA ALA A 29 -15.55 -18.00 -35.37
C ALA A 29 -14.39 -17.22 -34.71
N GLY A 30 -13.15 -17.61 -34.99
CA GLY A 30 -11.94 -17.00 -34.43
C GLY A 30 -11.49 -17.59 -33.08
N THR A 31 -12.14 -18.63 -32.56
CA THR A 31 -11.71 -19.33 -31.34
C THR A 31 -11.24 -20.76 -31.63
N LYS A 32 -10.45 -21.32 -30.71
CA LYS A 32 -10.06 -22.73 -30.71
C LYS A 32 -10.78 -23.42 -29.55
N ALA A 33 -11.14 -24.68 -29.74
CA ALA A 33 -11.72 -25.49 -28.67
C ALA A 33 -10.78 -25.51 -27.45
N LEU A 34 -11.34 -25.41 -26.25
CA LEU A 34 -10.57 -25.47 -25.01
C LEU A 34 -10.23 -26.94 -24.73
N THR A 35 -8.98 -27.33 -24.97
CA THR A 35 -8.50 -28.71 -24.82
C THR A 35 -7.78 -28.95 -23.48
N ILE A 36 -7.92 -28.03 -22.51
CA ILE A 36 -7.29 -28.18 -21.19
C ILE A 36 -8.13 -29.15 -20.37
N GLU A 37 -7.57 -30.31 -20.05
CA GLU A 37 -8.20 -31.33 -19.22
C GLU A 37 -7.81 -31.11 -17.73
N GLY A 38 -8.70 -31.50 -16.80
CA GLY A 38 -8.46 -31.37 -15.35
C GLY A 38 -9.05 -30.10 -14.73
N ASP A 39 -8.46 -29.64 -13.63
CA ASP A 39 -8.90 -28.42 -12.92
C ASP A 39 -8.44 -27.16 -13.64
N ILE A 40 -9.27 -26.69 -14.57
CA ILE A 40 -9.03 -25.49 -15.38
C ILE A 40 -8.85 -24.24 -14.50
N ALA A 41 -9.52 -24.15 -13.35
CA ALA A 41 -9.39 -22.99 -12.45
C ALA A 41 -7.97 -22.92 -11.87
N SER A 42 -7.44 -24.06 -11.41
CA SER A 42 -6.05 -24.15 -10.94
C SER A 42 -5.04 -23.80 -12.05
N HIS A 43 -5.25 -24.31 -13.27
CA HIS A 43 -4.39 -23.96 -14.42
C HIS A 43 -4.39 -22.46 -14.77
N LEU A 44 -5.55 -21.80 -14.65
CA LEU A 44 -5.65 -20.35 -14.86
C LEU A 44 -4.93 -19.57 -13.76
N VAL A 45 -5.11 -19.95 -12.49
CA VAL A 45 -4.44 -19.32 -11.35
C VAL A 45 -2.92 -19.45 -11.49
N ASP A 46 -2.42 -20.65 -11.77
CA ASP A 46 -0.99 -20.88 -12.02
C ASP A 46 -0.45 -20.04 -13.18
N GLY A 47 -1.24 -19.88 -14.24
CA GLY A 47 -0.91 -19.04 -15.38
C GLY A 47 -0.84 -17.55 -15.03
N VAL A 48 -1.80 -17.06 -14.25
CA VAL A 48 -1.85 -15.67 -13.76
C VAL A 48 -0.66 -15.41 -12.84
N ASP A 49 -0.36 -16.31 -11.90
CA ASP A 49 0.78 -16.17 -10.99
C ASP A 49 2.10 -16.12 -11.76
N LYS A 50 2.33 -17.04 -12.70
CA LYS A 50 3.53 -17.03 -13.57
C LYS A 50 3.64 -15.72 -14.36
N PHE A 51 2.51 -15.22 -14.88
CA PHE A 51 2.49 -13.96 -15.61
C PHE A 51 2.84 -12.78 -14.69
N LEU A 52 2.20 -12.67 -13.53
CA LEU A 52 2.38 -11.58 -12.58
C LEU A 52 3.80 -11.57 -11.99
N LEU A 53 4.35 -12.72 -11.62
CA LEU A 53 5.74 -12.86 -11.16
C LEU A 53 6.72 -12.37 -12.24
N ARG A 54 6.53 -12.80 -13.50
CA ARG A 54 7.36 -12.32 -14.61
C ARG A 54 7.24 -10.80 -14.83
N GLU A 55 6.05 -10.22 -14.65
CA GLU A 55 5.86 -8.78 -14.76
C GLU A 55 6.43 -8.01 -13.56
N LEU A 56 6.43 -8.59 -12.36
CA LEU A 56 7.15 -8.07 -11.19
C LEU A 56 8.65 -8.04 -11.43
N ASP A 57 9.23 -9.12 -11.97
CA ASP A 57 10.66 -9.20 -12.29
C ASP A 57 11.05 -8.11 -13.31
N LYS A 58 10.31 -8.04 -14.43
CA LYS A 58 10.51 -6.99 -15.44
C LYS A 58 10.28 -5.58 -14.91
N SER A 59 9.47 -5.40 -13.86
CA SER A 59 9.17 -4.08 -13.29
C SER A 59 10.42 -3.39 -12.74
N VAL A 60 11.40 -4.15 -12.23
CA VAL A 60 12.65 -3.61 -11.68
C VAL A 60 13.44 -2.91 -12.78
N GLU A 61 13.69 -3.62 -13.89
CA GLU A 61 14.40 -3.06 -15.05
C GLU A 61 13.65 -1.89 -15.68
N ARG A 62 12.32 -1.98 -15.79
CA ARG A 62 11.51 -0.89 -16.34
C ARG A 62 11.55 0.36 -15.46
N ARG A 63 11.48 0.21 -14.14
CA ARG A 63 11.57 1.34 -13.20
C ARG A 63 12.93 2.02 -13.28
N ALA A 64 14.02 1.27 -13.35
CA ALA A 64 15.36 1.83 -13.46
C ALA A 64 15.51 2.77 -14.67
N LYS A 65 14.89 2.43 -15.82
CA LYS A 65 14.91 3.27 -17.04
C LYS A 65 14.22 4.63 -16.87
N LEU A 66 13.34 4.78 -15.87
CA LEU A 66 12.66 6.04 -15.55
C LEU A 66 13.53 6.98 -14.70
N TRP A 67 14.69 6.51 -14.24
CA TRP A 67 15.61 7.29 -13.43
C TRP A 67 16.90 7.56 -14.21
N LYS A 68 17.09 8.83 -14.59
CA LYS A 68 18.29 9.29 -15.28
C LYS A 68 19.11 10.12 -14.29
N TYR A 69 19.75 9.45 -13.35
CA TYR A 69 20.54 10.13 -12.33
C TYR A 69 21.79 10.78 -12.93
N ASP A 70 22.01 12.05 -12.60
CA ASP A 70 23.27 12.74 -12.84
C ASP A 70 23.94 13.00 -11.50
N PHE A 71 25.01 12.28 -11.21
CA PHE A 71 25.75 12.40 -9.94
C PHE A 71 26.94 13.35 -10.03
N SER A 72 27.08 14.12 -11.12
CA SER A 72 28.22 15.04 -11.31
C SER A 72 28.23 16.20 -10.31
N SER A 73 27.06 16.61 -9.81
CA SER A 73 26.91 17.61 -8.76
C SER A 73 25.53 17.53 -8.10
N ALA A 74 25.35 18.19 -6.96
CA ALA A 74 24.05 18.27 -6.30
C ALA A 74 23.00 18.98 -7.16
N GLU A 75 23.39 20.02 -7.89
CA GLU A 75 22.49 20.75 -8.80
C GLU A 75 22.08 19.88 -9.99
N ALA A 76 23.04 19.19 -10.61
CA ALA A 76 22.78 18.27 -11.72
C ALA A 76 21.87 17.12 -11.30
N PHE A 77 22.10 16.53 -10.11
CA PHE A 77 21.23 15.49 -9.54
C PHE A 77 19.80 15.97 -9.37
N ASN A 78 19.62 17.15 -8.75
CA ASN A 78 18.29 17.73 -8.55
C ASN A 78 17.57 17.97 -9.88
N LYS A 79 18.28 18.50 -10.88
CA LYS A 79 17.73 18.71 -12.23
C LYS A 79 17.36 17.40 -12.93
N SER A 80 18.15 16.35 -12.74
CA SER A 80 17.95 15.07 -13.42
C SER A 80 16.73 14.31 -12.90
N ILE A 81 16.37 14.48 -11.62
CA ILE A 81 15.19 13.85 -10.99
C ILE A 81 13.93 14.73 -11.02
N GLU A 82 14.03 15.99 -11.44
CA GLU A 82 12.94 16.97 -11.41
C GLU A 82 11.66 16.48 -12.12
N PRO A 83 11.70 15.84 -13.30
CA PRO A 83 10.49 15.31 -13.92
C PRO A 83 9.76 14.26 -13.07
N ASN A 84 10.51 13.43 -12.33
CA ASN A 84 9.94 12.44 -11.43
C ASN A 84 9.34 13.09 -10.18
N ARG A 85 9.95 14.17 -9.67
CA ARG A 85 9.38 14.97 -8.57
C ARG A 85 8.06 15.62 -8.97
N GLN A 86 8.01 16.24 -10.15
CA GLN A 86 6.78 16.85 -10.69
C GLN A 86 5.68 15.81 -10.89
N ARG A 87 6.02 14.65 -11.44
CA ARG A 87 5.07 13.54 -11.60
C ARG A 87 4.58 13.01 -10.26
N LEU A 88 5.46 12.87 -9.26
CA LEU A 88 5.07 12.43 -7.92
C LEU A 88 4.14 13.47 -7.26
N ALA A 89 4.47 14.76 -7.36
CA ALA A 89 3.63 15.84 -6.88
C ALA A 89 2.25 15.82 -7.57
N HIS A 90 2.24 15.50 -8.88
CA HIS A 90 1.00 15.33 -9.62
C HIS A 90 0.12 14.23 -9.02
N ILE A 91 0.68 13.03 -8.83
CA ILE A 91 -0.03 11.85 -8.30
C ILE A 91 -0.53 12.09 -6.87
N LEU A 92 0.30 12.70 -6.03
CA LEU A 92 -0.02 12.96 -4.63
C LEU A 92 -0.97 14.15 -4.42
N GLY A 93 -1.26 14.93 -5.47
CA GLY A 93 -2.08 16.14 -5.36
C GLY A 93 -1.40 17.31 -4.64
N VAL A 94 -0.11 17.22 -4.31
CA VAL A 94 0.66 18.27 -3.60
C VAL A 94 1.19 19.35 -4.54
N ARG A 95 0.29 20.00 -5.27
CA ARG A 95 0.64 21.02 -6.28
C ARG A 95 0.42 22.45 -5.81
N ASP A 96 -0.42 22.63 -4.81
CA ASP A 96 -0.74 23.94 -4.28
C ASP A 96 0.43 24.50 -3.46
N ALA A 97 0.55 25.82 -3.46
CA ALA A 97 1.53 26.50 -2.62
C ALA A 97 1.26 26.16 -1.15
N ARG A 98 2.33 25.84 -0.41
CA ARG A 98 2.22 25.61 1.04
C ARG A 98 1.81 26.92 1.71
N VAL A 99 0.94 26.82 2.72
CA VAL A 99 0.60 27.96 3.57
C VAL A 99 1.87 28.36 4.34
N PRO A 100 2.39 29.59 4.18
CA PRO A 100 3.55 30.02 4.92
C PRO A 100 3.18 30.18 6.39
N PHE A 101 4.05 29.72 7.28
CA PHE A 101 3.98 29.94 8.72
C PHE A 101 5.39 29.98 9.29
N ASP A 102 5.58 30.66 10.43
CA ASP A 102 6.90 30.85 11.04
C ASP A 102 7.33 29.61 11.85
N ALA A 103 6.48 29.17 12.77
CA ALA A 103 6.70 27.98 13.59
C ALA A 103 5.37 27.32 13.97
N PRO A 104 5.37 26.02 14.32
CA PRO A 104 4.18 25.38 14.88
C PRO A 104 3.69 26.11 16.13
N GLU A 105 2.37 26.26 16.24
CA GLU A 105 1.69 26.87 17.38
C GLU A 105 1.65 25.88 18.55
N LEU A 106 1.90 26.38 19.77
CA LEU A 106 1.69 25.60 20.99
C LEU A 106 0.19 25.49 21.28
N VAL A 107 -0.33 24.27 21.40
CA VAL A 107 -1.76 24.01 21.62
C VAL A 107 -2.04 23.87 23.11
N GLY A 108 -2.68 24.88 23.70
CA GLY A 108 -3.04 24.89 25.12
C GLY A 108 -4.29 25.72 25.43
N THR A 109 -4.79 25.59 26.64
CA THR A 109 -5.90 26.35 27.22
C THR A 109 -5.51 26.83 28.63
N THR A 110 -6.35 27.65 29.25
CA THR A 110 -6.15 28.07 30.65
C THR A 110 -6.16 26.92 31.65
N ALA A 111 -6.81 25.79 31.30
CA ALA A 111 -6.88 24.59 32.15
C ALA A 111 -5.89 23.48 31.74
N ARG A 112 -5.43 23.47 30.49
CA ARG A 112 -4.56 22.42 29.94
C ARG A 112 -3.36 23.06 29.24
N PRO A 113 -2.14 22.99 29.80
CA PRO A 113 -0.97 23.59 29.18
C PRO A 113 -0.59 22.86 27.90
N ALA A 114 0.10 23.57 26.99
CA ALA A 114 0.68 22.95 25.80
C ALA A 114 1.86 22.03 26.14
N LEU A 115 2.54 22.26 27.26
CA LEU A 115 3.57 21.37 27.78
C LEU A 115 2.91 20.08 28.30
N VAL A 116 3.13 18.99 27.60
CA VAL A 116 2.55 17.66 27.88
C VAL A 116 3.41 16.89 28.87
N ALA A 117 4.74 16.95 28.73
CA ALA A 117 5.66 16.20 29.57
C ALA A 117 7.03 16.89 29.72
N LYS A 118 7.72 16.59 30.82
CA LYS A 118 9.11 16.99 31.06
C LYS A 118 9.96 15.75 31.28
N ALA A 119 11.01 15.60 30.49
CA ALA A 119 12.04 14.59 30.68
C ALA A 119 13.33 15.25 31.20
N GLU A 120 14.37 14.45 31.42
CA GLU A 120 15.64 14.96 31.93
C GLU A 120 16.31 15.94 30.95
N ASN A 121 16.30 15.64 29.65
CA ASN A 121 17.05 16.36 28.63
C ASN A 121 16.18 17.14 27.63
N TYR A 122 14.86 16.97 27.67
CA TYR A 122 13.93 17.62 26.74
C TYR A 122 12.54 17.82 27.36
N GLU A 123 11.76 18.70 26.75
CA GLU A 123 10.35 18.96 27.06
C GLU A 123 9.47 18.59 25.86
N VAL A 124 8.23 18.15 26.12
CA VAL A 124 7.29 17.73 25.07
C VAL A 124 6.09 18.66 25.04
N PHE A 125 5.78 19.19 23.86
CA PHE A 125 4.69 20.13 23.64
C PHE A 125 3.67 19.60 22.65
N ALA A 126 2.39 19.81 22.92
CA ALA A 126 1.33 19.67 21.92
C ALA A 126 1.41 20.85 20.96
N VAL A 127 1.45 20.57 19.65
CA VAL A 127 1.61 21.57 18.61
C VAL A 127 0.63 21.40 17.45
N ARG A 128 0.37 22.49 16.74
CA ARG A 128 -0.43 22.54 15.51
C ARG A 128 0.23 23.44 14.47
N TRP A 129 0.08 23.13 13.19
CA TRP A 129 0.56 23.96 12.08
C TRP A 129 -0.41 23.91 10.89
N PRO A 130 -0.47 24.96 10.04
CA PRO A 130 -1.29 24.90 8.83
C PRO A 130 -0.71 23.88 7.84
N ALA A 131 -1.56 23.00 7.33
CA ALA A 131 -1.17 22.01 6.32
C ALA A 131 -1.52 22.50 4.91
N PHE A 132 -2.80 22.70 4.64
CA PHE A 132 -3.32 23.26 3.38
C PHE A 132 -4.75 23.79 3.60
N GLY A 133 -5.11 24.86 2.92
CA GLY A 133 -6.44 25.48 3.10
C GLY A 133 -6.72 25.80 4.57
N ASP A 134 -7.82 25.25 5.09
CA ASP A 134 -8.25 25.31 6.49
C ASP A 134 -7.85 24.07 7.32
N VAL A 135 -7.13 23.12 6.71
CA VAL A 135 -6.66 21.89 7.36
C VAL A 135 -5.36 22.15 8.11
N HIS A 136 -5.33 21.67 9.35
CA HIS A 136 -4.18 21.76 10.23
C HIS A 136 -3.57 20.38 10.46
N GLY A 137 -2.24 20.33 10.55
CA GLY A 137 -1.52 19.20 11.14
C GLY A 137 -1.41 19.40 12.65
N GLU A 138 -1.52 18.32 13.40
CA GLU A 138 -1.33 18.31 14.85
C GLU A 138 -0.30 17.24 15.23
N GLY A 139 0.30 17.38 16.39
CA GLY A 139 1.29 16.42 16.86
C GLY A 139 2.01 16.86 18.13
N LEU A 140 3.15 16.22 18.38
CA LEU A 140 4.02 16.50 19.52
C LEU A 140 5.35 17.08 19.04
N LEU A 141 5.89 18.04 19.79
CA LEU A 141 7.20 18.63 19.58
C LEU A 141 8.08 18.38 20.81
N LEU A 142 9.16 17.65 20.63
CA LEU A 142 10.16 17.38 21.66
C LEU A 142 11.31 18.37 21.48
N VAL A 143 11.57 19.19 22.49
CA VAL A 143 12.56 20.26 22.47
C VAL A 143 13.65 19.96 23.50
N PRO A 144 14.91 19.73 23.08
CA PRO A 144 16.04 19.59 23.99
C PRO A 144 16.21 20.83 24.88
N THR A 145 16.43 20.61 26.17
CA THR A 145 16.57 21.68 27.18
C THR A 145 17.98 21.76 27.76
N LYS A 146 18.58 20.61 28.11
CA LYS A 146 19.93 20.55 28.69
C LYS A 146 21.02 20.28 27.66
N VAL A 147 20.69 19.55 26.60
CA VAL A 147 21.61 19.22 25.52
C VAL A 147 21.44 20.22 24.39
N LYS A 148 22.56 20.69 23.81
CA LYS A 148 22.53 21.61 22.68
C LYS A 148 21.84 20.96 21.48
N LYS A 149 20.81 21.62 20.94
CA LYS A 149 20.16 21.18 19.70
C LYS A 149 21.17 21.09 18.55
N TRP A 150 21.28 19.93 17.91
CA TRP A 150 22.16 19.74 16.75
C TRP A 150 21.42 19.33 15.46
N ALA A 151 20.17 18.87 15.55
CA ALA A 151 19.34 18.53 14.39
C ALA A 151 17.85 18.80 14.63
N ASP A 152 17.11 18.90 13.52
CA ASP A 152 15.65 18.88 13.48
C ASP A 152 15.20 17.59 12.76
N VAL A 153 14.26 16.86 13.36
CA VAL A 153 13.77 15.57 12.84
C VAL A 153 12.25 15.57 12.77
N VAL A 154 11.71 15.10 11.64
CA VAL A 154 10.29 14.74 11.51
C VAL A 154 10.19 13.22 11.68
N ALA A 155 9.65 12.78 12.81
CA ALA A 155 9.51 11.37 13.18
C ALA A 155 8.08 10.91 12.86
N ILE A 156 7.90 10.15 11.78
CA ILE A 156 6.58 9.72 11.30
C ILE A 156 6.24 8.36 11.92
N PRO A 157 5.19 8.26 12.79
CA PRO A 157 4.75 6.99 13.36
C PRO A 157 4.40 5.94 12.28
N ASP A 158 4.38 4.66 12.66
CA ASP A 158 3.72 3.64 11.84
C ASP A 158 2.18 3.81 11.89
N CYS A 159 1.44 3.16 10.97
CA CYS A 159 0.01 3.38 10.75
C CYS A 159 -0.90 3.02 11.94
N ASP A 160 -0.39 2.28 12.93
CA ASP A 160 -1.11 1.90 14.15
C ASP A 160 -0.46 2.46 15.42
N GLN A 161 0.55 3.32 15.27
CA GLN A 161 1.24 3.95 16.39
C GLN A 161 0.76 5.38 16.58
N THR A 162 0.52 5.77 17.83
CA THR A 162 0.22 7.17 18.17
C THR A 162 1.51 7.97 18.38
N PRO A 163 1.46 9.31 18.24
CA PRO A 163 2.58 10.16 18.61
C PRO A 163 3.08 9.89 20.04
N GLU A 164 2.18 9.73 21.00
CA GLU A 164 2.49 9.49 22.40
C GLU A 164 3.29 8.20 22.59
N GLN A 165 2.96 7.14 21.85
CA GLN A 165 3.66 5.85 21.94
C GLN A 165 5.12 5.98 21.53
N ILE A 166 5.41 6.58 20.36
CA ILE A 166 6.81 6.73 19.89
C ILE A 166 7.60 7.79 20.67
N CYS A 167 6.91 8.66 21.42
CA CYS A 167 7.50 9.58 22.39
C CYS A 167 7.70 8.95 23.79
N GLY A 168 7.21 7.73 24.03
CA GLY A 168 7.26 7.08 25.34
C GLY A 168 6.32 7.69 26.39
N LEU A 169 5.26 8.36 25.96
CA LEU A 169 4.21 8.94 26.81
C LEU A 169 3.00 8.01 27.00
N ALA A 170 2.88 6.98 26.16
CA ALA A 170 1.84 5.97 26.24
C ALA A 170 2.42 4.57 26.06
N GLU A 171 1.76 3.57 26.65
CA GLU A 171 2.09 2.16 26.46
C GLU A 171 1.78 1.68 25.03
N GLY A 172 2.39 0.56 24.63
CA GLY A 172 2.06 -0.14 23.37
C GLY A 172 3.25 -0.42 22.46
N ILE A 173 4.43 0.16 22.73
CA ILE A 173 5.68 -0.18 22.05
C ILE A 173 6.87 -0.29 23.02
N PRO A 174 7.87 -1.15 22.74
CA PRO A 174 9.08 -1.26 23.56
C PRO A 174 9.89 0.04 23.62
N ALA A 175 10.65 0.25 24.69
CA ALA A 175 11.39 1.50 24.94
C ALA A 175 12.47 1.80 23.89
N GLU A 176 13.04 0.77 23.28
CA GLU A 176 13.98 0.82 22.17
C GLU A 176 13.33 1.22 20.84
N SER A 177 12.02 1.03 20.71
CA SER A 177 11.24 1.44 19.53
C SER A 177 10.68 2.86 19.64
N GLN A 178 10.90 3.54 20.77
CA GLN A 178 10.48 4.93 21.01
C GLN A 178 11.49 5.92 20.40
N TYR A 179 11.71 5.84 19.09
CA TYR A 179 12.80 6.55 18.43
C TYR A 179 12.69 8.08 18.52
N ALA A 180 11.48 8.65 18.60
CA ALA A 180 11.32 10.09 18.82
C ALA A 180 11.87 10.51 20.20
N ARG A 181 11.58 9.70 21.23
CA ARG A 181 12.14 9.85 22.59
C ARG A 181 13.67 9.78 22.57
N LEU A 182 14.21 8.74 21.96
CA LEU A 182 15.66 8.48 21.91
C LEU A 182 16.41 9.60 21.19
N LEU A 183 15.88 10.09 20.07
CA LEU A 183 16.48 11.20 19.32
C LEU A 183 16.43 12.51 20.10
N ALA A 184 15.32 12.79 20.79
CA ALA A 184 15.20 13.99 21.62
C ALA A 184 16.20 13.98 22.79
N ASP A 185 16.40 12.81 23.41
CA ASP A 185 17.31 12.65 24.53
C ASP A 185 18.78 12.92 24.16
N VAL A 186 19.18 12.63 22.93
CA VAL A 186 20.52 12.93 22.40
C VAL A 186 20.64 14.33 21.78
N GLY A 187 19.63 15.20 21.91
CA GLY A 187 19.70 16.60 21.49
C GLY A 187 19.13 16.92 20.11
N CYS A 188 18.30 16.05 19.52
CA CYS A 188 17.49 16.42 18.35
C CYS A 188 16.21 17.15 18.78
N ARG A 189 15.80 18.19 18.05
CA ARG A 189 14.42 18.68 18.15
C ARG A 189 13.54 17.83 17.24
N VAL A 190 12.54 17.17 17.79
CA VAL A 190 11.75 16.15 17.07
C VAL A 190 10.30 16.59 16.99
N ILE A 191 9.74 16.66 15.79
CA ILE A 191 8.31 16.81 15.59
C ILE A 191 7.70 15.46 15.18
N VAL A 192 6.62 15.10 15.85
CA VAL A 192 5.90 13.84 15.65
C VAL A 192 4.47 14.16 15.23
N PRO A 193 4.13 14.05 13.94
CA PRO A 193 2.77 14.30 13.48
C PRO A 193 1.82 13.17 13.89
N ALA A 194 0.60 13.55 14.25
CA ALA A 194 -0.52 12.62 14.34
C ALA A 194 -0.92 12.18 12.93
N LEU A 195 -1.07 10.87 12.73
CA LEU A 195 -1.53 10.32 11.46
C LEU A 195 -3.06 10.30 11.40
N ILE A 196 -3.60 10.50 10.21
CA ILE A 196 -5.03 10.33 9.97
C ILE A 196 -5.36 8.83 10.12
N SER A 197 -6.25 8.52 11.07
CA SER A 197 -6.72 7.15 11.29
C SER A 197 -7.42 6.60 10.05
N ARG A 198 -7.10 5.35 9.71
CA ARG A 198 -7.76 4.59 8.65
C ARG A 198 -8.96 3.80 9.17
N GLN A 199 -9.21 3.81 10.48
CA GLN A 199 -10.35 3.14 11.07
C GLN A 199 -11.63 3.93 10.78
N LYS A 200 -12.64 3.24 10.24
CA LYS A 200 -13.97 3.80 10.06
C LYS A 200 -14.70 3.76 11.42
N ALA A 201 -14.52 4.80 12.23
CA ALA A 201 -15.39 5.07 13.37
C ALA A 201 -16.37 6.20 13.00
N PRO A 202 -17.61 6.20 13.53
CA PRO A 202 -18.50 7.34 13.37
C PRO A 202 -17.84 8.58 14.00
N ARG A 203 -17.80 9.69 13.25
CA ARG A 203 -17.36 10.97 13.79
C ARG A 203 -18.34 11.37 14.87
N VAL A 204 -17.91 11.34 16.13
CA VAL A 204 -18.65 12.00 17.20
C VAL A 204 -18.33 13.48 17.07
N SER A 205 -19.28 14.24 16.55
CA SER A 205 -19.29 15.71 16.53
C SER A 205 -19.44 16.26 17.93
#